data_AF-A0A679F9S8-F1
#
_entry.id   AF-A0A679F9S8-F1
#
_cell.length_a   1.000
_cell.length_b   1.000
_cell.length_c   1.000
_cell.angle_alpha   90.00
_cell.angle_beta   90.00
_cell.angle_gamma   90.00
#
_symmetry.space_group_name_H-M   'P 1'
#
loop_
_entity.id
_entity.type
_entity.pdbx_description
1 polymer ?
#
loop_
_entity_poly.entity_id
_entity_poly.type
_entity_poly.pdbx_seq_one_letter_code
_entity_poly.pdbx_strand_id
1 'polypeptide(L)'
;MRRSIFILAFTMLACAAQAAGDANGPAPAAQAPSGLSQSKFLGLLYSEIAKRTPMASPAGPGSATASFHIDAAGKVDKVTIAQSSSPKHAEIVRKILSGLIAPPPPGGSFDGSQRFNFH
;
A
#
# COMPACT_ATOMS: atom_id res chain seq x y z
N MET A 1 40.74 -40.53 11.19
CA MET A 1 39.74 -40.13 10.18
C MET A 1 39.60 -38.61 10.24
N ARG A 2 40.27 -37.89 9.33
CA ARG A 2 39.68 -36.92 8.35
C ARG A 2 38.77 -35.87 9.02
N ARG A 3 39.32 -34.75 9.51
CA ARG A 3 39.61 -33.46 8.82
C ARG A 3 38.36 -32.85 8.15
N SER A 4 37.91 -31.68 8.63
CA SER A 4 38.01 -30.43 7.86
C SER A 4 37.45 -29.23 8.63
N ILE A 5 38.39 -28.37 9.01
CA ILE A 5 38.22 -26.96 9.38
C ILE A 5 38.07 -26.18 8.06
N PHE A 6 37.03 -25.37 7.92
CA PHE A 6 36.94 -24.38 6.85
C PHE A 6 37.14 -22.98 7.44
N ILE A 7 38.40 -22.55 7.42
CA ILE A 7 38.80 -21.15 7.44
C ILE A 7 38.79 -20.70 5.98
N LEU A 8 37.97 -19.72 5.62
CA LEU A 8 38.19 -18.89 4.44
C LEU A 8 38.23 -17.42 4.90
N ALA A 9 39.43 -16.99 5.25
CA ALA A 9 39.82 -15.60 5.11
C ALA A 9 40.22 -15.40 3.63
N PHE A 10 39.52 -14.51 2.93
CA PHE A 10 39.96 -14.03 1.62
C PHE A 10 40.09 -12.51 1.71
N THR A 11 41.35 -12.07 1.77
CA THR A 11 41.76 -10.68 1.91
C THR A 11 42.06 -10.11 0.52
N MET A 12 41.69 -8.84 0.33
CA MET A 12 42.26 -7.85 -0.60
C MET A 12 42.05 -8.03 -2.12
N LEU A 13 41.33 -7.06 -2.70
CA LEU A 13 41.86 -6.30 -3.84
C LEU A 13 41.29 -4.87 -3.83
N ALA A 14 42.19 -3.90 -3.66
CA ALA A 14 41.93 -2.49 -3.92
C ALA A 14 42.28 -2.16 -5.40
N CYS A 15 41.44 -1.42 -6.11
CA CYS A 15 41.86 -0.40 -7.07
C CYS A 15 40.67 0.46 -7.52
N ALA A 16 40.77 1.77 -7.30
CA ALA A 16 39.91 2.77 -7.89
C ALA A 16 40.41 3.11 -9.31
N ALA A 17 39.51 3.20 -10.29
CA ALA A 17 39.51 4.24 -11.33
C ALA A 17 38.33 4.03 -12.28
N GLN A 18 37.69 5.16 -12.56
CA GLN A 18 36.42 5.38 -13.23
C GLN A 18 36.65 5.82 -14.68
N ALA A 19 35.75 5.46 -15.59
CA ALA A 19 35.32 6.15 -16.83
C ALA A 19 34.72 5.11 -17.79
N ALA A 20 33.63 5.28 -18.53
CA ALA A 20 32.70 6.38 -18.76
C ALA A 20 31.50 5.77 -19.53
N GLY A 21 30.32 6.41 -19.47
CA GLY A 21 29.26 6.22 -20.47
C GLY A 21 27.86 5.98 -19.91
N ASP A 22 27.14 7.08 -19.69
CA ASP A 22 25.67 7.24 -19.67
C ASP A 22 24.83 6.33 -18.75
N ALA A 23 24.62 6.82 -17.53
CA ALA A 23 23.66 6.30 -16.57
C ALA A 23 22.25 6.88 -16.86
N ASN A 24 21.35 6.06 -17.37
CA ASN A 24 19.90 6.31 -17.26
C ASN A 24 19.12 4.99 -17.13
N GLY A 25 19.48 4.19 -16.12
CA GLY A 25 18.56 3.21 -15.55
C GLY A 25 17.64 3.92 -14.55
N PRO A 26 16.34 3.61 -14.48
CA PRO A 26 15.42 4.35 -13.63
C PRO A 26 15.90 4.27 -12.18
N ALA A 27 16.19 5.44 -11.60
CA ALA A 27 16.51 5.59 -10.19
C ALA A 27 15.40 4.92 -9.34
N PRO A 28 15.74 4.31 -8.19
CA PRO A 28 14.73 3.95 -7.21
C PRO A 28 13.95 5.24 -6.92
N ALA A 29 12.65 5.26 -7.20
CA ALA A 29 11.82 6.43 -7.00
C ALA A 29 12.05 6.94 -5.58
N ALA A 30 12.71 8.09 -5.46
CA ALA A 30 12.92 8.75 -4.19
C ALA A 30 11.53 8.93 -3.58
N GLN A 31 11.29 8.25 -2.46
CA GLN A 31 10.04 8.34 -1.72
C GLN A 31 9.88 9.81 -1.32
N ALA A 32 9.06 10.54 -2.08
CA ALA A 32 8.78 11.92 -1.76
C ALA A 32 8.17 11.95 -0.35
N PRO A 33 8.79 12.61 0.64
CA PRO A 33 8.17 12.75 1.94
C PRO A 33 6.87 13.51 1.68
N SER A 34 5.74 12.83 1.86
CA SER A 34 4.45 13.47 1.81
C SER A 34 4.50 14.54 2.90
N GLY A 35 4.57 15.82 2.53
CA GLY A 35 4.62 16.95 3.46
C GLY A 35 3.31 17.15 4.24
N LEU A 36 2.55 16.07 4.40
CA LEU A 36 1.17 15.99 4.80
C LEU A 36 1.14 15.16 6.10
N SER A 37 0.64 15.74 7.19
CA SER A 37 0.55 15.04 8.47
C SER A 37 -0.43 13.86 8.42
N GLN A 38 -0.23 12.85 9.27
CA GLN A 38 -1.10 11.67 9.30
C GLN A 38 -2.59 12.02 9.49
N SER A 39 -2.91 12.96 10.38
CA SER A 39 -4.30 13.38 10.61
C SER A 39 -4.94 13.99 9.36
N LYS A 40 -4.17 14.79 8.61
CA LYS A 40 -4.66 15.40 7.36
C LYS A 40 -4.81 14.35 6.26
N PHE A 41 -3.94 13.33 6.23
CA PHE A 41 -4.05 12.22 5.29
C PHE A 41 -5.35 11.44 5.54
N LEU A 42 -5.60 11.08 6.80
CA LEU A 42 -6.81 10.35 7.19
C LEU A 42 -8.08 11.13 6.84
N GLY A 43 -8.12 12.43 7.09
CA GLY A 43 -9.26 13.27 6.73
C GLY A 43 -9.57 13.25 5.23
N LEU A 44 -8.53 13.33 4.38
CA LEU A 44 -8.68 13.24 2.93
C LEU A 44 -9.07 11.83 2.48
N LEU A 45 -8.44 10.80 3.05
CA LEU A 45 -8.73 9.40 2.77
C LEU A 45 -10.20 9.08 3.04
N TYR A 46 -10.70 9.40 4.23
CA TYR A 46 -12.10 9.15 4.58
C TYR A 46 -13.08 9.96 3.72
N SER A 47 -12.69 11.17 3.30
CA SER A 47 -13.49 11.97 2.36
C SER A 47 -13.61 11.30 0.99
N GLU A 48 -12.51 10.75 0.46
CA GLU A 48 -12.52 10.03 -0.82
C GLU A 48 -13.29 8.71 -0.74
N ILE A 49 -13.17 7.99 0.38
CA ILE A 49 -13.98 6.78 0.64
C ILE A 49 -15.47 7.14 0.70
N ALA A 50 -15.83 8.20 1.43
CA ALA A 50 -17.22 8.65 1.57
C ALA A 50 -17.83 9.05 0.21
N LYS A 51 -17.09 9.79 -0.64
CA LYS A 51 -17.55 10.16 -2.00
C LYS A 51 -17.88 8.97 -2.88
N ARG A 52 -17.20 7.84 -2.67
CA ARG A 52 -17.36 6.61 -3.46
C ARG A 52 -18.32 5.63 -2.84
N THR A 53 -18.61 5.76 -1.56
CA THR A 53 -19.54 4.88 -0.86
C THR A 53 -20.96 5.26 -1.27
N PRO A 54 -21.71 4.35 -1.92
CA PRO A 54 -23.07 4.66 -2.32
C PRO A 54 -23.95 4.84 -1.08
N MET A 55 -24.82 5.85 -1.10
CA MET A 55 -25.74 6.12 0.02
C MET A 55 -26.75 4.99 0.24
N ALA A 56 -27.13 4.30 -0.84
CA ALA A 56 -28.00 3.13 -0.80
C ALA A 56 -27.29 1.96 -1.49
N SER A 57 -27.28 0.80 -0.84
CA SER A 57 -26.71 -0.41 -1.42
C SER A 57 -27.76 -1.15 -2.25
N PRO A 58 -27.48 -1.51 -3.51
CA PRO A 58 -28.38 -2.35 -4.30
C PRO A 58 -28.53 -3.76 -3.72
N ALA A 59 -27.66 -4.15 -2.77
CA ALA A 59 -27.75 -5.41 -2.04
C ALA A 59 -28.69 -5.35 -0.81
N GLY A 60 -29.31 -4.20 -0.54
CA GLY A 60 -30.09 -3.96 0.67
C GLY A 60 -29.22 -3.74 1.91
N PRO A 61 -29.85 -3.68 3.10
CA PRO A 61 -29.17 -3.39 4.34
C PRO A 61 -28.16 -4.48 4.71
N GLY A 62 -27.04 -4.08 5.33
CA GLY A 62 -25.99 -5.01 5.75
C GLY A 62 -24.68 -4.30 6.04
N SER A 63 -23.61 -5.08 6.17
CA SER A 63 -22.29 -4.51 6.43
C SER A 63 -21.16 -5.35 5.87
N ALA A 64 -20.00 -4.73 5.65
CA ALA A 64 -18.76 -5.41 5.32
C ALA A 64 -17.57 -4.71 5.97
N THR A 65 -16.66 -5.48 6.54
CA THR A 65 -15.41 -4.99 7.13
C THR A 65 -14.26 -5.35 6.20
N ALA A 66 -13.51 -4.34 5.79
CA ALA A 66 -12.38 -4.51 4.90
C ALA A 66 -11.12 -3.89 5.48
N SER A 67 -10.00 -4.58 5.26
CA SER A 67 -8.65 -4.10 5.48
C SER A 67 -8.02 -3.82 4.12
N PHE A 68 -7.28 -2.73 4.00
CA PHE A 68 -6.66 -2.33 2.75
C PHE A 68 -5.29 -1.72 2.99
N HIS A 69 -4.40 -1.89 2.02
CA HIS A 69 -3.09 -1.25 1.98
C HIS A 69 -3.07 -0.21 0.86
N ILE A 70 -2.49 0.94 1.15
CA ILE A 70 -2.27 2.06 0.24
C ILE A 70 -0.76 2.20 0.04
N ASP A 71 -0.35 2.16 -1.22
CA ASP A 71 1.04 2.32 -1.62
C ASP A 71 1.53 3.78 -1.53
N ALA A 72 2.82 3.98 -1.85
CA ALA A 72 3.45 5.30 -1.86
C ALA A 72 2.84 6.28 -2.87
N ALA A 73 2.13 5.79 -3.88
CA ALA A 73 1.42 6.59 -4.88
C ALA A 73 -0.01 6.96 -4.41
N GLY A 74 -0.45 6.50 -3.24
CA GLY A 74 -1.79 6.74 -2.74
C GLY A 74 -2.85 5.83 -3.37
N LYS A 75 -2.45 4.75 -4.04
CA LYS A 75 -3.36 3.76 -4.63
C LYS A 75 -3.55 2.57 -3.70
N VAL A 76 -4.74 1.99 -3.71
CA VAL A 76 -4.99 0.73 -3.01
C VAL A 76 -4.50 -0.43 -3.86
N ASP A 77 -3.44 -1.12 -3.42
CA ASP A 77 -2.91 -2.33 -4.09
C ASP A 77 -3.43 -3.64 -3.49
N LYS A 78 -3.87 -3.63 -2.22
CA LYS A 78 -4.36 -4.83 -1.53
C LYS A 78 -5.66 -4.54 -0.79
N VAL A 79 -6.65 -5.42 -0.97
CA VAL A 79 -7.93 -5.39 -0.25
C VAL A 79 -8.24 -6.78 0.28
N THR A 80 -8.52 -6.87 1.58
CA THR A 80 -8.94 -8.08 2.27
C THR A 80 -10.28 -7.84 2.94
N ILE A 81 -11.25 -8.72 2.70
CA ILE A 81 -12.56 -8.64 3.38
C ILE A 81 -12.50 -9.56 4.59
N ALA A 82 -12.53 -8.98 5.79
CA ALA A 82 -12.48 -9.72 7.04
C ALA A 82 -13.85 -10.34 7.39
N GLN A 83 -14.93 -9.59 7.16
CA GLN A 83 -16.29 -10.01 7.44
C GLN A 83 -17.26 -9.33 6.48
N SER A 84 -18.34 -10.02 6.09
CA SER A 84 -19.41 -9.43 5.29
C SER A 84 -20.75 -10.10 5.58
N SER A 85 -21.83 -9.32 5.59
CA SER A 85 -23.20 -9.81 5.71
C SER A 85 -23.64 -10.61 4.47
N SER A 86 -23.10 -10.29 3.30
CA SER A 86 -23.32 -11.06 2.07
C SER A 86 -22.14 -10.93 1.09
N PRO A 87 -22.00 -11.83 0.10
CA PRO A 87 -21.02 -11.67 -0.96
C PRO A 87 -21.17 -10.35 -1.73
N LYS A 88 -22.41 -9.88 -1.92
CA LYS A 88 -22.70 -8.63 -2.62
C LYS A 88 -22.16 -7.40 -1.89
N HIS A 89 -22.25 -7.35 -0.56
CA HIS A 89 -21.65 -6.26 0.23
C HIS A 89 -20.12 -6.27 0.13
N ALA A 90 -19.50 -7.46 0.09
CA ALA A 90 -18.06 -7.58 -0.10
C ALA A 90 -17.62 -7.09 -1.50
N GLU A 91 -18.38 -7.42 -2.56
CA GLU A 91 -18.13 -6.94 -3.92
C GLU A 91 -18.21 -5.41 -4.01
N ILE A 92 -19.22 -4.80 -3.38
CA ILE A 92 -19.39 -3.34 -3.32
C ILE A 92 -18.17 -2.69 -2.66
N VAL A 93 -17.75 -3.18 -1.48
CA VAL A 93 -16.59 -2.63 -0.77
C VAL A 93 -15.30 -2.78 -1.58
N ARG A 94 -15.08 -3.95 -2.22
CA ARG A 94 -13.92 -4.14 -3.11
C ARG A 94 -13.91 -3.12 -4.23
N LYS A 95 -15.06 -2.84 -4.85
CA LYS A 95 -15.18 -1.85 -5.94
C LYS A 95 -14.92 -0.42 -5.48
N ILE A 96 -15.40 -0.06 -4.28
CA ILE A 96 -15.13 1.25 -3.66
C ILE A 96 -13.62 1.44 -3.46
N LEU A 97 -12.98 0.46 -2.83
CA LEU A 97 -11.56 0.53 -2.46
C LEU A 97 -10.63 0.39 -3.66
N SER A 98 -10.91 -0.48 -4.63
CA SER A 98 -10.05 -0.66 -5.82
C SER A 98 -10.01 0.58 -6.71
N GLY A 99 -11.06 1.39 -6.69
CA GLY A 99 -11.09 2.66 -7.43
C GLY A 99 -10.46 3.82 -6.65
N LEU A 100 -10.19 3.66 -5.36
CA LEU A 100 -9.77 4.73 -4.47
C LEU A 100 -8.37 5.22 -4.85
N ILE A 101 -8.26 6.54 -5.01
CA ILE A 101 -6.99 7.23 -5.17
C ILE A 101 -6.95 8.27 -4.06
N ALA A 102 -6.13 8.01 -3.05
CA ALA A 102 -5.85 8.92 -1.96
C ALA A 102 -4.59 9.75 -2.28
N PRO A 103 -4.33 10.85 -1.57
CA PRO A 103 -3.00 11.46 -1.58
C PRO A 103 -1.95 10.47 -1.06
N PRO A 104 -0.67 10.63 -1.44
CA PRO A 104 0.42 9.82 -0.88
C PRO A 104 0.43 9.83 0.66
N PRO A 105 0.48 8.67 1.32
CA PRO A 105 0.47 8.57 2.77
C PRO A 105 1.80 9.03 3.39
N PRO A 106 1.79 9.73 4.54
CA PRO A 106 3.01 10.02 5.27
C PRO A 106 3.68 8.72 5.70
N GLY A 107 4.99 8.61 5.45
CA GLY A 107 5.74 7.37 5.69
C GLY A 107 5.74 6.39 4.51
N GLY A 108 5.12 6.76 3.38
CA GLY A 108 5.24 6.03 2.11
C GLY A 108 4.30 4.84 1.93
N SER A 109 3.57 4.41 2.96
CA SER A 109 2.48 3.43 2.82
C SER A 109 1.49 3.59 3.98
N PHE A 110 0.29 3.03 3.83
CA PHE A 110 -0.72 3.05 4.88
C PHE A 110 -1.61 1.80 4.85
N ASP A 111 -1.71 1.13 6.00
CA ASP A 111 -2.69 0.07 6.23
C ASP A 111 -3.89 0.60 7.02
N GLY A 112 -5.09 0.38 6.48
CA GLY A 112 -6.36 0.79 7.08
C GLY A 112 -7.31 -0.38 7.27
N SER A 113 -8.25 -0.24 8.19
CA SER A 113 -9.39 -1.15 8.33
C SER A 113 -10.65 -0.35 8.63
N GLN A 114 -11.72 -0.62 7.89
CA GLN A 114 -12.99 0.10 8.02
C GLN A 114 -14.17 -0.85 7.86
N ARG A 115 -15.19 -0.63 8.68
CA ARG A 115 -16.52 -1.21 8.51
C ARG A 115 -17.40 -0.28 7.68
N PHE A 116 -17.99 -0.84 6.64
CA PHE A 116 -19.00 -0.22 5.79
C PHE A 116 -20.36 -0.73 6.23
N ASN A 117 -21.27 0.19 6.56
CA ASN A 117 -22.66 -0.13 6.84
C ASN A 117 -23.50 0.37 5.67
N PHE A 118 -24.43 -0.47 5.25
CA PHE A 118 -25.36 -0.23 4.16
C PHE A 118 -26.78 -0.24 4.73
N HIS A 119 -27.56 0.76 4.35
CA HIS A 119 -28.95 0.93 4.76
C HIS A 119 -29.86 0.93 3.54
#